data_AF-A0A9Q9ESB0-F1
#
_entry.id   AF-A0A9Q9ESB0-F1
#
_cell.length_a   1.000
_cell.length_b   1.000
_cell.length_c   1.000
_cell.angle_alpha   90.00
_cell.angle_beta   90.00
_cell.angle_gamma   90.00
#
_symmetry.space_group_name_H-M   'P 1'
#
loop_
_entity.id
_entity.type
_entity.pdbx_description
1 polymer ?
#
loop_
_entity_poly.entity_id
_entity_poly.type
_entity_poly.pdbx_seq_one_letter_code
_entity_poly.pdbx_strand_id
1 'polypeptide(L)'
;MILTENEKTLYKTINLYQKKIFRQFLIDAITNNDKESFKSTVKTIGLQWGVLRTVVKDSGDENKELEEEASKLKKEHFSSFAERLWNNRESILSGGYSEWTNDNHPHSYESKICFLINPPAFKIIYDSQNKRALGKPNCKPSEWQNLVNDYFEDNKFTAFSIEDYFLNDCNLWLKGRAEK
;
A
#
# COMPACT_ATOMS: atom_id res chain seq x y z
N MET A 1 10.27 -20.66 -0.36
CA MET A 1 9.82 -21.24 0.92
C MET A 1 8.31 -21.27 0.90
N ILE A 2 7.74 -22.46 0.77
CA ILE A 2 6.29 -22.70 0.78
C ILE A 2 5.87 -22.81 2.24
N LEU A 3 4.87 -22.04 2.65
CA LEU A 3 4.30 -22.10 4.00
C LEU A 3 3.38 -23.33 4.12
N THR A 4 3.41 -23.99 5.26
CA THR A 4 2.41 -24.97 5.69
C THR A 4 1.04 -24.32 5.86
N GLU A 5 -0.05 -25.11 5.92
CA GLU A 5 -1.39 -24.55 6.12
C GLU A 5 -1.56 -23.85 7.48
N ASN A 6 -0.90 -24.35 8.53
CA ASN A 6 -0.89 -23.70 9.84
C ASN A 6 -0.18 -22.34 9.78
N GLU A 7 0.96 -22.26 9.09
CA GLU A 7 1.68 -20.99 8.90
C GLU A 7 0.88 -20.01 8.03
N LYS A 8 0.18 -20.48 6.98
CA LYS A 8 -0.71 -19.65 6.17
C LYS A 8 -1.86 -19.10 7.01
N THR A 9 -2.46 -19.93 7.86
CA THR A 9 -3.56 -19.52 8.75
C THR A 9 -3.08 -18.47 9.75
N LEU A 10 -1.95 -18.70 10.40
CA LEU A 10 -1.34 -17.72 11.32
C LEU A 10 -0.99 -16.41 10.59
N TYR A 11 -0.41 -16.49 9.40
CA TYR A 11 -0.08 -15.32 8.59
C TYR A 11 -1.32 -14.50 8.25
N LYS A 12 -2.41 -15.14 7.80
CA LYS A 12 -3.68 -14.46 7.50
C LYS A 12 -4.22 -13.74 8.73
N THR A 13 -4.21 -14.38 9.90
CA THR A 13 -4.65 -13.77 11.16
C THR A 13 -3.84 -12.52 11.50
N ILE A 14 -2.50 -12.61 11.45
CA ILE A 14 -1.60 -11.48 11.74
C ILE A 14 -1.80 -10.36 10.71
N ASN A 15 -1.85 -10.70 9.42
CA ASN A 15 -2.00 -9.74 8.33
C ASN A 15 -3.33 -8.96 8.43
N LEU A 16 -4.42 -9.67 8.71
CA LEU A 16 -5.74 -9.07 8.89
C LEU A 16 -5.76 -8.13 10.11
N TYR A 17 -5.22 -8.58 11.25
CA TYR A 17 -5.12 -7.76 12.46
C TYR A 17 -4.32 -6.48 12.23
N GLN A 18 -3.14 -6.58 11.60
CA GLN A 18 -2.32 -5.41 11.25
C GLN A 18 -3.07 -4.43 10.33
N LYS A 19 -3.72 -4.93 9.27
CA LYS A 19 -4.50 -4.07 8.36
C LYS A 19 -5.63 -3.34 9.07
N LYS A 20 -6.38 -4.02 9.96
CA LYS A 20 -7.44 -3.41 10.77
C LYS A 20 -6.90 -2.28 11.65
N ILE A 21 -5.81 -2.52 12.38
CA ILE A 21 -5.22 -1.52 13.26
C ILE A 21 -4.65 -0.33 12.49
N PHE A 22 -3.87 -0.59 11.45
CA PHE A 22 -3.30 0.51 10.65
C PHE A 22 -4.38 1.34 9.99
N ARG A 23 -5.43 0.70 9.46
CA ARG A 23 -6.61 1.41 8.98
C ARG A 23 -7.22 2.27 10.07
N GLN A 24 -7.46 1.71 11.26
CA GLN A 24 -8.07 2.46 12.37
C GLN A 24 -7.25 3.71 12.70
N PHE A 25 -5.93 3.57 12.88
CA PHE A 25 -5.04 4.70 13.16
C PHE A 25 -5.01 5.75 12.06
N LEU A 26 -5.01 5.34 10.78
CA LEU A 26 -5.08 6.29 9.67
C LEU A 26 -6.42 7.05 9.66
N ILE A 27 -7.54 6.35 9.84
CA ILE A 27 -8.88 6.95 9.84
C ILE A 27 -9.08 7.87 11.04
N ASP A 28 -8.63 7.48 12.22
CA ASP A 28 -8.70 8.31 13.43
C ASP A 28 -7.88 9.59 13.27
N ALA A 29 -6.66 9.48 12.73
CA ALA A 29 -5.82 10.63 12.46
C ALA A 29 -6.46 11.59 11.45
N ILE A 30 -7.06 11.07 10.36
CA ILE A 30 -7.76 11.92 9.38
C ILE A 30 -9.00 12.59 10.02
N THR A 31 -9.81 11.83 10.75
CA THR A 31 -11.05 12.31 11.40
C THR A 31 -10.76 13.41 12.43
N ASN A 32 -9.67 13.27 13.18
CA ASN A 32 -9.24 14.25 14.17
C ASN A 32 -8.38 15.38 13.59
N ASN A 33 -8.18 15.42 12.27
CA ASN A 33 -7.28 16.36 11.59
C ASN A 33 -5.85 16.36 12.20
N ASP A 34 -5.38 15.21 12.68
CA ASP A 34 -4.08 15.01 13.32
C ASP A 34 -3.04 14.52 12.30
N LYS A 35 -2.38 15.49 11.65
CA LYS A 35 -1.35 15.23 10.64
C LYS A 35 -0.16 14.44 11.20
N GLU A 36 0.25 14.69 12.43
CA GLU A 36 1.45 14.06 12.99
C GLU A 36 1.20 12.59 13.32
N SER A 37 0.03 12.27 13.88
CA SER A 37 -0.39 10.87 14.06
C SER A 37 -0.55 10.13 12.73
N PHE A 38 -1.05 10.81 11.68
CA PHE A 38 -1.11 10.24 10.33
C PHE A 38 0.30 9.90 9.82
N LYS A 39 1.23 10.86 9.83
CA LYS A 39 2.62 10.66 9.38
C LYS A 39 3.32 9.55 10.17
N SER A 40 3.13 9.51 11.49
CA SER A 40 3.67 8.48 12.38
C SER A 40 3.13 7.08 12.01
N THR A 41 1.83 7.00 11.72
CA THR A 41 1.18 5.76 11.29
C THR A 41 1.72 5.30 9.93
N VAL A 42 1.83 6.21 8.95
CA VAL A 42 2.45 5.93 7.64
C VAL A 42 3.87 5.38 7.83
N LYS A 43 4.71 6.04 8.63
CA LYS A 43 6.08 5.58 8.95
C LYS A 43 6.11 4.17 9.52
N THR A 44 5.21 3.88 10.46
CA THR A 44 5.10 2.58 11.12
C THR A 44 4.74 1.49 10.11
N ILE A 45 3.79 1.74 9.22
CA ILE A 45 3.44 0.83 8.11
C ILE A 45 4.68 0.59 7.23
N GLY A 46 5.42 1.65 6.88
CA GLY A 46 6.63 1.56 6.07
C GLY A 46 7.69 0.64 6.68
N LEU A 47 7.91 0.74 7.98
CA LEU A 47 8.85 -0.10 8.72
C LEU A 47 8.37 -1.55 8.77
N GLN A 48 7.13 -1.78 9.21
CA GLN A 48 6.57 -3.12 9.44
C GLN A 48 6.40 -3.91 8.14
N TRP A 49 6.06 -3.25 7.03
CA TRP A 49 5.89 -3.88 5.72
C TRP A 49 7.13 -3.75 4.83
N GLY A 50 8.23 -3.22 5.37
CA GLY A 50 9.53 -3.10 4.72
C GLY A 50 9.58 -2.14 3.52
N VAL A 51 8.53 -1.36 3.29
CA VAL A 51 8.42 -0.44 2.15
C VAL A 51 9.06 0.93 2.40
N LEU A 52 9.54 1.20 3.62
CA LEU A 52 10.29 2.45 3.89
C LEU A 52 11.53 2.59 2.99
N ARG A 53 12.09 1.49 2.46
CA ARG A 53 13.22 1.49 1.51
C ARG A 53 12.91 2.16 0.15
N THR A 54 11.63 2.40 -0.15
CA THR A 54 11.20 3.03 -1.42
C THR A 54 11.19 4.55 -1.35
N VAL A 55 11.44 5.13 -0.19
CA VAL A 55 11.57 6.58 0.03
C VAL A 55 12.93 6.87 0.67
N VAL A 56 13.39 8.11 0.54
CA VAL A 56 14.60 8.57 1.23
C VAL A 56 14.23 8.93 2.66
N LYS A 57 15.00 8.42 3.63
CA LYS A 57 14.79 8.80 5.03
C LYS A 57 15.19 10.25 5.20
N ASP A 58 14.39 11.01 5.92
CA ASP A 58 14.79 12.34 6.37
C ASP A 58 15.97 12.14 7.34
N SER A 59 17.20 12.40 6.91
CA SER A 59 18.30 12.61 7.84
C SER A 59 18.12 13.98 8.48
N GLY A 60 18.49 14.13 9.76
CA GLY A 60 18.73 15.46 10.32
C GLY A 60 19.75 16.21 9.46
N ASP A 61 19.67 17.53 9.48
CA ASP A 61 20.37 18.51 8.64
C ASP A 61 21.69 18.03 8.00
N GLU A 62 21.81 18.36 6.70
CA GLU A 62 23.01 18.26 5.86
C GLU A 62 23.37 16.87 5.31
N ASN A 63 22.79 16.53 4.15
CA ASN A 63 23.51 15.69 3.18
C ASN A 63 23.01 15.94 1.75
N LYS A 64 23.63 16.91 1.07
CA LYS A 64 23.45 17.14 -0.38
C LYS A 64 23.69 15.87 -1.21
N GLU A 65 24.54 14.96 -0.73
CA GLU A 65 24.79 13.67 -1.38
C GLU A 65 23.56 12.75 -1.37
N LEU A 66 22.75 12.76 -0.30
CA LEU A 66 21.51 11.99 -0.24
C LEU A 66 20.44 12.57 -1.17
N GLU A 67 20.36 13.89 -1.30
CA GLU A 67 19.48 14.56 -2.28
C GLU A 67 19.90 14.25 -3.73
N GLU A 68 21.21 14.24 -4.01
CA GLU A 68 21.74 13.85 -5.33
C GLU A 68 21.49 12.37 -5.64
N GLU A 69 21.64 11.46 -4.67
CA GLU A 69 21.30 10.05 -4.81
C GLU A 69 19.78 9.84 -4.97
N ALA A 70 18.96 10.58 -4.21
CA ALA A 70 17.51 10.58 -4.32
C ALA A 70 17.07 11.01 -5.73
N SER A 71 17.67 12.07 -6.25
CA SER A 71 17.46 12.60 -7.59
C SER A 71 17.85 11.58 -8.67
N LYS A 72 19.00 10.89 -8.51
CA LYS A 72 19.44 9.80 -9.40
C LYS A 72 18.51 8.58 -9.35
N LEU A 73 17.95 8.26 -8.19
CA LEU A 73 17.03 7.13 -7.98
C LEU A 73 15.55 7.51 -8.18
N LYS A 74 15.27 8.79 -8.44
CA LYS A 74 13.93 9.41 -8.50
C LYS A 74 13.06 9.05 -7.28
N LYS A 75 13.65 9.03 -6.09
CA LYS A 75 12.97 8.73 -4.83
C LYS A 75 12.60 10.01 -4.10
N GLU A 76 11.36 10.06 -3.62
CA GLU A 76 10.86 11.14 -2.77
C GLU A 76 11.36 10.97 -1.31
N HIS A 77 11.56 12.08 -0.60
CA HIS A 77 11.81 12.07 0.85
C HIS A 77 10.56 11.63 1.62
N PHE A 78 10.74 10.94 2.75
CA PHE A 78 9.63 10.45 3.55
C PHE A 78 8.70 11.58 4.02
N SER A 79 9.26 12.70 4.48
CA SER A 79 8.49 13.88 4.89
C SER A 79 7.59 14.42 3.77
N SER A 80 8.13 14.58 2.56
CA SER A 80 7.37 15.00 1.38
C SER A 80 6.29 13.98 0.99
N PHE A 81 6.64 12.69 0.98
CA PHE A 81 5.71 11.60 0.68
C PHE A 81 4.51 11.61 1.65
N ALA A 82 4.79 11.71 2.95
CA ALA A 82 3.76 11.69 3.97
C ALA A 82 2.90 12.97 3.98
N GLU A 83 3.51 14.14 3.70
CA GLU A 83 2.77 15.41 3.53
C GLU A 83 1.86 15.37 2.30
N ARG A 84 2.33 14.82 1.17
CA ARG A 84 1.52 14.66 -0.05
C ARG A 84 0.33 13.73 0.16
N LEU A 85 0.54 12.60 0.84
CA LEU A 85 -0.53 11.70 1.24
C LEU A 85 -1.56 12.41 2.15
N TRP A 86 -1.08 13.19 3.12
CA TRP A 86 -1.96 13.96 4.01
C TRP A 86 -2.80 14.98 3.24
N ASN A 87 -2.18 15.74 2.34
CA ASN A 87 -2.86 16.76 1.54
C ASN A 87 -3.91 16.15 0.59
N ASN A 88 -3.74 14.89 0.19
CA ASN A 88 -4.67 14.16 -0.66
C ASN A 88 -5.63 13.23 0.10
N ARG A 89 -5.63 13.23 1.44
CA ARG A 89 -6.41 12.27 2.26
C ARG A 89 -7.90 12.21 1.92
N GLU A 90 -8.54 13.34 1.63
CA GLU A 90 -9.96 13.41 1.25
C GLU A 90 -10.23 12.77 -0.13
N SER A 91 -9.31 12.97 -1.07
CA SER A 91 -9.37 12.33 -2.39
C SER A 91 -9.16 10.81 -2.28
N ILE A 92 -8.28 10.36 -1.38
CA ILE A 92 -8.07 8.94 -1.10
C ILE A 92 -9.33 8.34 -0.44
N LEU A 93 -9.89 9.02 0.55
CA LEU A 93 -11.12 8.61 1.24
C LEU A 93 -12.32 8.48 0.31
N SER A 94 -12.47 9.40 -0.63
CA SER A 94 -13.54 9.36 -1.64
C SER A 94 -13.25 8.40 -2.80
N GLY A 95 -12.00 7.94 -2.95
CA GLY A 95 -11.56 7.06 -4.04
C GLY A 95 -11.22 7.80 -5.34
N GLY A 96 -11.19 9.14 -5.32
CA GLY A 96 -10.81 9.98 -6.46
C GLY A 96 -9.30 10.13 -6.69
N TYR A 97 -8.47 9.57 -5.80
CA TYR A 97 -7.02 9.74 -5.87
C TYR A 97 -6.35 8.75 -6.84
N SER A 98 -5.70 9.27 -7.89
CA SER A 98 -5.02 8.49 -8.93
C SER A 98 -3.52 8.77 -9.07
N GLU A 99 -2.96 9.74 -8.33
CA GLU A 99 -1.57 10.18 -8.52
C GLU A 99 -0.55 9.07 -8.21
N TRP A 100 -0.91 8.09 -7.37
CA TRP A 100 -0.03 6.96 -7.04
C TRP A 100 0.38 6.12 -8.27
N THR A 101 -0.29 6.30 -9.41
CA THR A 101 0.03 5.64 -10.68
C THR A 101 1.03 6.40 -11.55
N ASN A 102 1.40 7.63 -11.20
CA ASN A 102 2.33 8.48 -11.94
C ASN A 102 3.79 8.04 -11.78
N ASP A 103 4.61 8.31 -12.80
CA ASP A 103 6.03 7.96 -12.78
C ASP A 103 6.78 8.53 -11.56
N ASN A 104 7.74 7.77 -11.04
CA ASN A 104 8.62 8.13 -9.90
C ASN A 104 7.94 8.15 -8.53
N HIS A 105 6.72 7.61 -8.42
CA HIS A 105 6.08 7.41 -7.13
C HIS A 105 6.61 6.15 -6.43
N PRO A 106 6.62 6.11 -5.09
CA PRO A 106 6.86 4.89 -4.32
C PRO A 106 5.60 3.98 -4.39
N HIS A 107 5.22 3.54 -5.60
CA HIS A 107 3.93 2.95 -5.93
C HIS A 107 3.46 1.86 -4.96
N SER A 108 4.38 0.99 -4.52
CA SER A 108 4.03 -0.07 -3.59
C SER A 108 3.71 0.43 -2.19
N TYR A 109 4.40 1.47 -1.72
CA TYR A 109 4.12 2.10 -0.42
C TYR A 109 2.85 2.94 -0.49
N GLU A 110 2.70 3.72 -1.55
CA GLU A 110 1.54 4.59 -1.72
C GLU A 110 0.23 3.80 -1.86
N SER A 111 0.22 2.74 -2.67
CA SER A 111 -0.93 1.85 -2.80
C SER A 111 -1.31 1.14 -1.49
N LYS A 112 -0.34 0.85 -0.60
CA LYS A 112 -0.62 0.30 0.74
C LYS A 112 -1.42 1.28 1.58
N ILE A 113 -1.03 2.55 1.58
CA ILE A 113 -1.74 3.60 2.33
C ILE A 113 -3.14 3.83 1.73
N CYS A 114 -3.23 3.94 0.39
CA CYS A 114 -4.49 4.11 -0.31
C CYS A 114 -5.47 2.96 -0.03
N PHE A 115 -4.99 1.72 -0.16
CA PHE A 115 -5.76 0.52 0.16
C PHE A 115 -6.24 0.48 1.60
N LEU A 116 -5.42 0.86 2.58
CA LEU A 116 -5.84 0.89 3.98
C LEU A 116 -6.90 1.96 4.26
N ILE A 117 -6.82 3.13 3.61
CA ILE A 117 -7.76 4.23 3.78
C ILE A 117 -9.08 3.98 3.05
N ASN A 118 -9.06 3.39 1.84
CA ASN A 118 -10.25 3.08 1.07
C ASN A 118 -10.14 1.73 0.33
N PRO A 119 -10.29 0.60 1.04
CA PRO A 119 -10.22 -0.73 0.42
C PRO A 119 -11.19 -0.92 -0.75
N PRO A 120 -12.45 -0.44 -0.72
CA PRO A 120 -13.36 -0.56 -1.86
C PRO A 120 -12.88 0.11 -3.15
N ALA A 121 -12.23 1.27 -3.06
CA ALA A 121 -11.73 1.97 -4.25
C ALA A 121 -10.47 1.31 -4.82
N PHE A 122 -9.49 1.00 -3.96
CA PHE A 122 -8.16 0.53 -4.40
C PHE A 122 -8.05 -0.99 -4.50
N LYS A 123 -8.94 -1.73 -3.83
CA LYS A 123 -9.23 -3.17 -3.93
C LYS A 123 -8.09 -4.15 -3.61
N ILE A 124 -6.88 -3.97 -4.16
CA ILE A 124 -5.68 -4.82 -3.97
C ILE A 124 -4.43 -3.93 -3.98
N ILE A 125 -3.48 -4.21 -3.09
CA ILE A 125 -2.19 -3.51 -3.00
C ILE A 125 -1.34 -3.78 -4.25
N TYR A 126 -0.74 -2.73 -4.81
CA TYR A 126 0.24 -2.87 -5.89
C TYR A 126 1.58 -3.37 -5.32
N ASP A 127 1.87 -4.66 -5.48
CA ASP A 127 3.18 -5.23 -5.19
C ASP A 127 3.53 -6.44 -6.09
N SER A 128 4.77 -6.89 -5.99
CA SER A 128 5.29 -7.97 -6.81
C SER A 128 4.56 -9.31 -6.64
N GLN A 129 4.01 -9.60 -5.47
CA GLN A 129 3.35 -10.88 -5.22
C GLN A 129 1.93 -10.86 -5.76
N ASN A 130 1.19 -9.79 -5.51
CA ASN A 130 -0.15 -9.63 -6.08
C ASN A 130 -0.10 -9.61 -7.62
N LYS A 131 0.90 -8.95 -8.22
CA LYS A 131 1.15 -8.99 -9.66
C LYS A 131 1.39 -10.40 -10.20
N ARG A 132 2.16 -11.24 -9.50
CA ARG A 132 2.37 -12.64 -9.88
C ARG A 132 1.09 -13.46 -9.76
N ALA A 133 0.38 -13.32 -8.65
CA ALA A 133 -0.86 -14.04 -8.37
C ALA A 133 -1.96 -13.79 -9.41
N LEU A 134 -1.97 -12.59 -10.01
CA LEU A 134 -2.85 -12.19 -11.11
C LEU A 134 -2.28 -12.52 -12.51
N GLY A 135 -1.12 -13.19 -12.59
CA GLY A 135 -0.49 -13.58 -13.86
C GLY A 135 0.10 -12.41 -14.66
N LYS A 136 0.31 -11.25 -14.04
CA LYS A 136 0.81 -10.02 -14.69
C LYS A 136 2.03 -9.44 -13.94
N PRO A 137 3.16 -10.16 -13.83
CA PRO A 137 4.33 -9.73 -13.05
C PRO A 137 4.90 -8.37 -13.49
N ASN A 138 4.76 -8.04 -14.78
CA ASN A 138 5.25 -6.81 -15.41
C ASN A 138 4.17 -5.72 -15.54
N CYS A 139 2.99 -5.88 -14.92
CA CYS A 139 1.95 -4.85 -14.92
C CYS A 139 2.52 -3.51 -14.45
N LYS A 140 2.26 -2.46 -15.22
CA LYS A 140 2.66 -1.10 -14.84
C LYS A 140 1.69 -0.53 -13.80
N PRO A 141 2.11 0.46 -12.99
CA PRO A 141 1.23 1.12 -12.03
C PRO A 141 -0.02 1.73 -12.67
N SER A 142 0.12 2.37 -13.83
CA SER A 142 -0.99 2.98 -14.59
C SER A 142 -2.04 1.99 -15.10
N GLU A 143 -1.71 0.71 -15.21
CA GLU A 143 -2.60 -0.36 -15.66
C GLU A 143 -3.28 -1.09 -14.50
N TRP A 144 -2.78 -0.89 -13.27
CA TRP A 144 -3.12 -1.73 -12.13
C TRP A 144 -4.59 -1.67 -11.75
N GLN A 145 -5.18 -0.48 -11.67
CA GLN A 145 -6.56 -0.35 -11.19
C GLN A 145 -7.54 -1.02 -12.16
N ASN A 146 -7.30 -0.93 -13.46
CA ASN A 146 -8.11 -1.63 -14.47
C ASN A 146 -7.97 -3.14 -14.32
N LEU A 147 -6.73 -3.66 -14.23
CA LEU A 147 -6.49 -5.09 -14.00
C LEU A 147 -7.21 -5.62 -12.74
N VAL A 148 -7.18 -4.85 -11.66
CA VAL A 148 -7.84 -5.22 -10.40
C VAL A 148 -9.36 -5.12 -10.53
N ASN A 149 -9.89 -4.14 -11.26
CA ASN A 149 -11.32 -4.04 -11.53
C ASN A 149 -11.81 -5.27 -12.31
N ASP A 150 -11.13 -5.62 -13.40
CA ASP A 150 -11.43 -6.81 -14.21
C ASP A 150 -11.41 -8.08 -13.35
N TYR A 151 -10.39 -8.24 -12.49
CA TYR A 151 -10.33 -9.38 -11.55
C TYR A 151 -11.54 -9.45 -10.61
N PHE A 152 -12.02 -8.32 -10.08
CA PHE A 152 -13.19 -8.31 -9.20
C PHE A 152 -14.49 -8.61 -9.96
N GLU A 153 -14.61 -8.13 -11.19
CA GLU A 153 -15.77 -8.38 -12.07
C GLU A 153 -15.82 -9.86 -12.50
N ASP A 154 -14.71 -10.41 -12.97
CA ASP A 154 -14.59 -11.81 -13.40
C ASP A 154 -14.93 -12.80 -12.27
N ASN A 155 -14.54 -12.46 -11.04
CA ASN A 155 -14.81 -13.28 -9.85
C ASN A 155 -16.17 -12.96 -9.19
N LYS A 156 -16.95 -12.04 -9.77
CA LYS A 156 -18.28 -11.62 -9.27
C LYS A 156 -18.27 -11.25 -7.79
N PHE A 157 -17.23 -10.56 -7.36
CA PHE A 157 -17.10 -10.11 -5.98
C PHE A 157 -18.08 -8.96 -5.70
N THR A 158 -19.24 -9.31 -5.15
CA THR A 158 -20.30 -8.36 -4.78
C THR A 158 -20.34 -8.18 -3.26
N ALA A 159 -20.57 -6.94 -2.81
CA ALA A 159 -20.83 -6.59 -1.40
C ALA A 159 -19.73 -6.98 -0.40
N PHE A 160 -18.46 -6.83 -0.79
CA PHE A 160 -17.33 -7.04 0.12
C PHE A 160 -17.38 -6.08 1.32
N SER A 161 -17.28 -6.63 2.52
CA SER A 161 -16.88 -5.88 3.69
C SER A 161 -15.42 -5.44 3.57
N ILE A 162 -14.98 -4.52 4.42
CA ILE A 162 -13.57 -4.13 4.52
C ILE A 162 -12.67 -5.33 4.79
N GLU A 163 -13.15 -6.29 5.60
CA GLU A 163 -12.39 -7.50 5.92
C GLU A 163 -12.23 -8.43 4.72
N ASP A 164 -13.25 -8.52 3.86
CA ASP A 164 -13.18 -9.33 2.64
C ASP A 164 -12.12 -8.80 1.67
N TYR A 165 -12.00 -7.47 1.52
CA TYR A 165 -10.90 -6.85 0.77
C TYR A 165 -9.53 -7.22 1.36
N PHE A 166 -9.39 -7.11 2.69
CA PHE A 166 -8.15 -7.44 3.37
C PHE A 166 -7.75 -8.91 3.20
N LEU A 167 -8.73 -9.81 3.31
CA LEU A 167 -8.54 -11.25 3.16
C LEU A 167 -8.23 -11.63 1.71
N ASN A 168 -8.94 -11.06 0.74
CA ASN A 168 -8.67 -11.28 -0.69
C ASN A 168 -7.25 -10.85 -1.07
N ASP A 169 -6.83 -9.64 -0.68
CA ASP A 169 -5.45 -9.18 -0.90
C ASP A 169 -4.42 -10.11 -0.24
N CYS A 170 -4.68 -10.57 1.00
CA CYS A 170 -3.78 -11.52 1.69
C CYS A 170 -3.68 -12.86 0.96
N ASN A 171 -4.81 -13.38 0.47
CA ASN A 171 -4.85 -14.64 -0.27
C ASN A 171 -4.07 -14.55 -1.59
N LEU A 172 -4.22 -13.45 -2.33
CA LEU A 172 -3.43 -13.20 -3.55
C LEU A 172 -1.94 -13.10 -3.24
N TRP A 173 -1.56 -12.37 -2.19
CA TRP A 173 -0.16 -12.23 -1.81
C TRP A 173 0.48 -13.59 -1.48
N LEU A 174 -0.24 -14.46 -0.74
CA LEU A 174 0.19 -15.83 -0.45
C LEU A 174 0.31 -16.69 -1.71
N LYS A 175 -0.65 -16.57 -2.64
CA LYS A 175 -0.60 -17.26 -3.94
C LYS A 175 0.65 -16.86 -4.73
N GLY A 176 0.90 -15.57 -4.91
CA GLY A 176 2.07 -15.07 -5.66
C GLY A 176 3.42 -15.40 -4.98
N ARG A 177 3.42 -15.63 -3.66
CA ARG A 177 4.59 -16.13 -2.93
C ARG A 177 4.87 -17.61 -3.18
N ALA A 178 3.84 -18.43 -3.39
CA ALA A 178 3.97 -19.87 -3.67
C ALA A 178 4.44 -20.14 -5.10
N GLU A 179 4.21 -19.21 -6.03
CA GLU A 179 4.62 -19.27 -7.44
C GLU A 179 6.09 -18.85 -7.68
N LYS A 180 6.87 -18.62 -6.61
CA LYS A 180 8.29 -18.20 -6.66
C LYS A 180 9.23 -19.37 -6.38
#